data_AF-A0A6N7PJT0-F1
#
_entry.id   AF-A0A6N7PJT0-F1
#
_cell.length_a   1.000
_cell.length_b   1.000
_cell.length_c   1.000
_cell.angle_alpha   90.00
_cell.angle_beta   90.00
_cell.angle_gamma   90.00
#
_symmetry.space_group_name_H-M   'P 1'
#
loop_
_entity.id
_entity.type
_entity.pdbx_description
1 polymer ?
#
loop_
_entity_poly.entity_id
_entity_poly.type
_entity_poly.pdbx_seq_one_letter_code
_entity_poly.pdbx_strand_id
1 'polypeptide(L)'
;MRKYCLGLIILIALAGFTTDTKYRPDPTTLNKKVMFGYQGWFATPNDGSGLGYWKHWFRSNKPDSGFATFDFWPDMREYPAAVQEATGMKYADGSAAKVYSAYHYDVVDLHFKWLAEHDLDGVFEQRFVTELKGRASLKHFNQVVRNVKQASEKYERVYCIMYDISGAGEQWKEIIERDWKYLVDSLEVTKGKSYLHHAGRPLVAIWGLGFDHTTFASAAETDSLLNWFHKDAPKKYQATIMGGLNNTWLHHNNEWKPVYDKLDVISPWSVGRYKDHAGADKFKDTAVVPDQAYCKKNKIDYMPVIWPGFSWYNLRNGRTPFNQIPRNGGNFYWHQSYNVISAGVNMVYIAMYDEVDEGTAMYKLAPTAAEKPVNAKYLSLDQDGTALPADWYLRLAGATSQIVRGKAPNVATIPVKQKN
;
A
#
# COMPACT_ATOMS: atom_id res chain seq x y z
N MET A 1 -23.76 -73.60 27.99
CA MET A 1 -24.05 -72.34 27.25
C MET A 1 -23.75 -71.15 28.14
N ARG A 2 -22.57 -70.53 28.01
CA ARG A 2 -22.25 -69.24 28.67
C ARG A 2 -21.67 -68.31 27.62
N LYS A 3 -22.37 -67.19 27.41
CA LYS A 3 -22.14 -66.20 26.37
C LYS A 3 -20.94 -65.32 26.71
N TYR A 4 -20.16 -65.00 25.68
CA TYR A 4 -19.06 -64.04 25.67
C TYR A 4 -19.59 -62.60 25.77
N CYS A 5 -18.89 -61.75 26.52
CA CYS A 5 -18.92 -60.30 26.35
C CYS A 5 -17.47 -59.82 26.14
N LEU A 6 -17.12 -59.54 24.88
CA LEU A 6 -15.91 -58.78 24.54
C LEU A 6 -16.19 -57.29 24.85
N GLY A 7 -15.36 -56.71 25.71
CA GLY A 7 -15.34 -55.26 25.94
C GLY A 7 -14.60 -54.55 24.82
N LEU A 8 -15.29 -53.63 24.15
CA LEU A 8 -14.75 -52.75 23.12
C LEU A 8 -14.09 -51.54 23.83
N ILE A 9 -12.76 -51.44 23.76
CA ILE A 9 -12.02 -50.24 24.21
C ILE A 9 -12.05 -49.24 23.05
N ILE A 10 -12.79 -48.15 23.22
CA ILE A 10 -12.79 -47.01 22.29
C ILE A 10 -11.59 -46.12 22.65
N LEU A 11 -10.58 -46.11 21.79
CA LEU A 11 -9.50 -45.12 21.82
C LEU A 11 -10.06 -43.78 21.29
N ILE A 12 -10.29 -42.81 22.17
CA ILE A 12 -10.59 -41.43 21.76
C ILE A 12 -9.25 -40.77 21.42
N ALA A 13 -8.99 -40.58 20.13
CA ALA A 13 -7.91 -39.73 19.67
C ALA A 13 -8.27 -38.26 20.00
N LEU A 14 -7.65 -37.72 21.05
CA LEU A 14 -7.63 -36.28 21.30
C LEU A 14 -6.87 -35.62 20.15
N ALA A 15 -7.61 -35.07 19.18
CA ALA A 15 -7.06 -34.17 18.19
C ALA A 15 -6.41 -32.98 18.94
N GLY A 16 -5.08 -32.92 18.89
CA GLY A 16 -4.34 -31.80 19.45
C GLY A 16 -4.86 -30.50 18.87
N PHE A 17 -5.18 -29.54 19.74
CA PHE A 17 -5.38 -28.16 19.34
C PHE A 17 -4.11 -27.68 18.62
N THR A 18 -4.17 -27.58 17.30
CA THR A 18 -3.16 -26.81 16.56
C THR A 18 -3.29 -25.38 17.05
N THR A 19 -2.33 -24.90 17.81
CA THR A 19 -2.18 -23.47 18.07
C THR A 19 -2.18 -22.78 16.71
N ASP A 20 -3.20 -21.97 16.43
CA ASP A 20 -3.29 -21.22 15.19
C ASP A 20 -2.07 -20.29 15.13
N THR A 21 -1.04 -20.70 14.39
CA THR A 21 0.20 -19.95 14.32
C THR A 21 -0.11 -18.69 13.51
N LYS A 22 -0.22 -17.56 14.20
CA LYS A 22 -0.38 -16.22 13.61
C LYS A 22 0.52 -16.09 12.38
N TYR A 23 -0.06 -15.74 11.23
CA TYR A 23 0.68 -15.67 9.97
C TYR A 23 1.89 -14.76 10.10
N ARG A 24 3.06 -15.20 9.63
CA ARG A 24 4.27 -14.39 9.51
C ARG A 24 4.76 -14.39 8.05
N PRO A 25 4.84 -13.23 7.39
CA PRO A 25 5.44 -13.12 6.06
C PRO A 25 6.93 -13.45 6.09
N ASP A 26 7.38 -14.22 5.12
CA ASP A 26 8.82 -14.49 4.91
C ASP A 26 9.52 -13.20 4.44
N PRO A 27 10.46 -12.62 5.20
CA PRO A 27 11.14 -11.39 4.82
C PRO A 27 12.20 -11.59 3.72
N THR A 28 12.49 -12.82 3.30
CA THR A 28 13.56 -13.11 2.34
C THR A 28 13.11 -13.02 0.88
N THR A 29 11.80 -12.91 0.63
CA THR A 29 11.27 -12.87 -0.73
C THR A 29 9.95 -12.12 -0.85
N LEU A 30 9.81 -11.34 -1.93
CA LEU A 30 8.55 -10.73 -2.34
C LEU A 30 7.54 -11.76 -2.89
N ASN A 31 7.99 -12.95 -3.30
CA ASN A 31 7.13 -13.99 -3.83
C ASN A 31 5.99 -14.35 -2.85
N LYS A 32 4.79 -14.57 -3.42
CA LYS A 32 3.57 -14.93 -2.68
C LYS A 32 3.13 -13.86 -1.67
N LYS A 33 3.36 -12.58 -1.96
CA LYS A 33 2.94 -11.45 -1.13
C LYS A 33 1.93 -10.55 -1.81
N VAL A 34 1.09 -9.96 -0.98
CA VAL A 34 0.22 -8.84 -1.31
C VAL A 34 0.65 -7.67 -0.43
N MET A 35 1.23 -6.66 -1.03
CA MET A 35 1.83 -5.53 -0.32
C MET A 35 1.08 -4.25 -0.65
N PHE A 36 0.90 -3.38 0.33
CA PHE A 36 0.33 -2.05 0.08
C PHE A 36 1.41 -1.02 -0.20
N GLY A 37 1.11 0.01 -0.99
CA GLY A 37 1.79 1.29 -0.83
C GLY A 37 1.35 1.99 0.44
N TYR A 38 2.29 2.60 1.15
CA TYR A 38 2.06 3.34 2.38
C TYR A 38 2.75 4.70 2.28
N GLN A 39 2.00 5.79 2.36
CA GLN A 39 2.53 7.13 2.13
C GLN A 39 3.03 7.79 3.40
N GLY A 40 2.29 7.65 4.51
CA GLY A 40 2.63 8.28 5.78
C GLY A 40 2.78 9.80 5.71
N TRP A 41 2.21 10.45 4.70
CA TRP A 41 2.44 11.86 4.40
C TRP A 41 1.47 12.84 5.09
N PHE A 42 0.45 12.31 5.75
CA PHE A 42 -0.55 13.07 6.50
C PHE A 42 0.07 13.61 7.79
N ALA A 43 0.04 14.93 7.97
CA ALA A 43 0.66 15.60 9.11
C ALA A 43 -0.20 16.76 9.63
N THR A 44 -0.04 17.10 10.91
CA THR A 44 -0.77 18.19 11.55
C THR A 44 0.19 19.29 12.01
N PRO A 45 -0.26 20.54 12.20
CA PRO A 45 0.63 21.64 12.57
C PRO A 45 1.41 21.43 13.87
N ASN A 46 0.85 20.66 14.80
CA ASN A 46 1.32 20.52 16.19
C ASN A 46 1.90 19.14 16.50
N ASP A 47 2.09 18.27 15.50
CA ASP A 47 2.55 16.88 15.70
C ASP A 47 4.01 16.74 16.18
N GLY A 48 4.77 17.84 16.25
CA GLY A 48 6.19 17.84 16.64
C GLY A 48 7.16 17.57 15.49
N SER A 49 6.67 17.39 14.25
CA SER A 49 7.51 17.37 13.05
C SER A 49 8.22 18.70 12.82
N GLY A 50 7.57 19.81 13.20
CA GLY A 50 8.01 21.17 12.90
C GLY A 50 7.62 21.64 11.50
N LEU A 51 6.68 20.94 10.83
CA LEU A 51 6.06 21.41 9.60
C LEU A 51 5.26 22.70 9.82
N GLY A 52 4.48 22.77 10.90
CA GLY A 52 3.68 23.95 11.26
C GLY A 52 2.45 24.19 10.38
N TYR A 53 2.06 23.20 9.56
CA TYR A 53 0.86 23.26 8.73
C TYR A 53 0.19 21.89 8.57
N TRP A 54 -1.08 21.87 8.16
CA TRP A 54 -1.81 20.67 7.76
C TRP A 54 -1.29 20.12 6.44
N LYS A 55 -0.58 19.00 6.47
CA LYS A 55 -0.04 18.34 5.28
C LYS A 55 -1.00 17.25 4.81
N HIS A 56 -1.37 17.27 3.52
CA HIS A 56 -2.36 16.39 2.86
C HIS A 56 -3.78 16.37 3.44
N TRP A 57 -4.04 17.00 4.59
CA TRP A 57 -5.39 17.14 5.15
C TRP A 57 -6.14 18.38 4.67
N PHE A 58 -5.50 19.56 4.70
CA PHE A 58 -6.18 20.83 4.46
C PHE A 58 -5.29 21.85 3.78
N ARG A 59 -5.85 22.63 2.84
CA ARG A 59 -5.19 23.78 2.23
C ARG A 59 -5.18 24.99 3.15
N SER A 60 -4.27 25.91 2.87
CA SER A 60 -4.22 27.23 3.51
C SER A 60 -4.20 27.18 5.03
N ASN A 61 -3.77 26.04 5.60
CA ASN A 61 -3.75 25.77 7.03
C ASN A 61 -5.10 25.93 7.75
N LYS A 62 -6.23 25.68 7.07
CA LYS A 62 -7.58 25.83 7.62
C LYS A 62 -8.27 24.47 7.75
N PRO A 63 -8.45 23.91 8.97
CA PRO A 63 -8.97 22.56 9.14
C PRO A 63 -10.50 22.50 9.06
N ASP A 64 -11.09 23.01 7.99
CA ASP A 64 -12.54 22.94 7.74
C ASP A 64 -12.84 22.32 6.36
N SER A 65 -14.10 21.97 6.14
CA SER A 65 -14.55 21.25 4.94
C SER A 65 -14.33 22.02 3.64
N GLY A 66 -14.25 23.36 3.67
CA GLY A 66 -13.97 24.19 2.51
C GLY A 66 -12.52 24.12 2.02
N PHE A 67 -11.61 23.66 2.89
CA PHE A 67 -10.18 23.57 2.58
C PHE A 67 -9.66 22.13 2.56
N ALA A 68 -10.49 21.15 2.87
CA ALA A 68 -10.13 19.74 2.87
C ALA A 68 -9.60 19.28 1.50
N THR A 69 -8.59 18.41 1.52
CA THR A 69 -7.93 17.83 0.34
C THR A 69 -8.28 16.36 0.13
N PHE A 70 -9.22 15.80 0.90
CA PHE A 70 -9.46 14.36 0.92
C PHE A 70 -10.93 13.99 0.89
N ASP A 71 -11.21 12.80 0.37
CA ASP A 71 -12.58 12.36 0.12
C ASP A 71 -13.04 11.30 1.10
N PHE A 72 -12.20 10.31 1.45
CA PHE A 72 -12.57 9.28 2.43
C PHE A 72 -12.28 9.73 3.85
N TRP A 73 -13.23 9.50 4.77
CA TRP A 73 -13.00 9.79 6.19
C TRP A 73 -12.37 8.57 6.90
N PRO A 74 -11.20 8.73 7.58
CA PRO A 74 -10.61 7.65 8.37
C PRO A 74 -11.50 7.30 9.57
N ASP A 75 -11.55 6.02 9.94
CA ASP A 75 -12.24 5.61 11.17
C ASP A 75 -11.38 5.95 12.39
N MET A 76 -11.70 7.06 13.03
CA MET A 76 -10.91 7.60 14.13
C MET A 76 -11.15 6.92 15.49
N ARG A 77 -12.08 5.96 15.59
CA ARG A 77 -12.55 5.41 16.88
C ARG A 77 -11.49 4.62 17.67
N GLU A 78 -10.56 3.97 16.97
CA GLU A 78 -9.51 3.15 17.60
C GLU A 78 -8.20 3.93 17.84
N TYR A 79 -8.05 5.13 17.29
CA TYR A 79 -6.83 5.92 17.48
C TYR A 79 -6.75 6.44 18.93
N PRO A 80 -5.59 6.38 19.59
CA PRO A 80 -5.44 6.95 20.93
C PRO A 80 -5.76 8.45 20.95
N ALA A 81 -6.44 8.92 22.00
CA ALA A 81 -6.86 10.32 22.10
C ALA A 81 -5.69 11.32 22.00
N ALA A 82 -4.48 10.92 22.41
CA ALA A 82 -3.27 11.73 22.38
C ALA A 82 -2.73 12.02 20.98
N VAL A 83 -3.14 11.26 19.96
CA VAL A 83 -2.72 11.47 18.55
C VAL A 83 -3.85 11.97 17.66
N GLN A 84 -5.00 12.31 18.26
CA GLN A 84 -6.14 12.85 17.55
C GLN A 84 -6.17 14.39 17.65
N GLU A 85 -6.07 15.04 16.50
CA GLU A 85 -6.02 16.49 16.38
C GLU A 85 -7.36 17.03 15.90
N ALA A 86 -7.91 18.01 16.62
CA ALA A 86 -9.22 18.57 16.32
C ALA A 86 -9.21 19.40 15.04
N THR A 87 -10.27 19.25 14.26
CA THR A 87 -10.58 20.09 13.10
C THR A 87 -11.65 21.13 13.48
N GLY A 88 -11.93 22.05 12.57
CA GLY A 88 -13.08 22.96 12.65
C GLY A 88 -14.43 22.29 12.30
N MET A 89 -14.43 20.99 11.99
CA MET A 89 -15.62 20.23 11.63
C MET A 89 -16.20 19.47 12.82
N LYS A 90 -17.46 19.03 12.70
CA LYS A 90 -18.18 18.31 13.75
C LYS A 90 -18.90 17.08 13.20
N TYR A 91 -19.06 16.07 14.04
CA TYR A 91 -19.99 14.97 13.81
C TYR A 91 -21.44 15.40 14.10
N ALA A 92 -22.39 14.53 13.79
CA ALA A 92 -23.82 14.81 13.96
C ALA A 92 -24.23 15.03 15.43
N ASP A 93 -23.51 14.43 16.37
CA ASP A 93 -23.70 14.61 17.82
C ASP A 93 -23.08 15.93 18.34
N GLY A 94 -22.47 16.73 17.47
CA GLY A 94 -21.82 17.99 17.83
C GLY A 94 -20.39 17.86 18.35
N SER A 95 -19.87 16.64 18.50
CA SER A 95 -18.48 16.39 18.88
C SER A 95 -17.52 16.81 17.77
N ALA A 96 -16.30 17.23 18.15
CA ALA A 96 -15.30 17.68 17.19
C ALA A 96 -14.81 16.50 16.33
N ALA A 97 -14.82 16.68 15.01
CA ALA A 97 -14.18 15.76 14.09
C ALA A 97 -12.67 15.94 14.18
N LYS A 98 -11.94 14.81 14.23
CA LYS A 98 -10.49 14.80 14.43
C LYS A 98 -9.80 14.00 13.33
N VAL A 99 -8.52 14.27 13.10
CA VAL A 99 -7.65 13.48 12.20
C VAL A 99 -6.31 13.22 12.91
N TYR A 100 -5.38 12.51 12.27
CA TYR A 100 -4.10 12.12 12.86
C TYR A 100 -2.89 12.71 12.10
N SER A 101 -1.70 12.59 12.68
CA SER A 101 -0.42 12.71 11.97
C SER A 101 0.33 11.38 11.97
N ALA A 102 0.78 10.92 10.81
CA ALA A 102 1.63 9.73 10.67
C ALA A 102 3.03 9.91 11.31
N TYR A 103 3.37 11.14 11.71
CA TYR A 103 4.56 11.43 12.51
C TYR A 103 4.53 10.73 13.87
N HIS A 104 3.34 10.56 14.48
CA HIS A 104 3.20 9.89 15.76
C HIS A 104 3.29 8.37 15.63
N TYR A 105 4.13 7.75 16.46
CA TYR A 105 4.30 6.29 16.45
C TYR A 105 3.00 5.53 16.66
N ASP A 106 2.13 5.97 17.59
CA ASP A 106 0.90 5.25 17.92
C ASP A 106 -0.09 5.13 16.74
N VAL A 107 -0.03 6.07 15.78
CA VAL A 107 -0.80 6.00 14.53
C VAL A 107 -0.30 4.84 13.67
N VAL A 108 1.01 4.79 13.42
CA VAL A 108 1.64 3.76 12.60
C VAL A 108 1.58 2.39 13.32
N ASP A 109 1.72 2.37 14.64
CA ASP A 109 1.56 1.17 15.46
C ASP A 109 0.17 0.55 15.27
N LEU A 110 -0.88 1.37 15.33
CA LEU A 110 -2.25 0.92 15.09
C LEU A 110 -2.45 0.40 13.66
N HIS A 111 -1.88 1.07 12.66
CA HIS A 111 -1.92 0.59 11.27
C HIS A 111 -1.29 -0.80 11.13
N PHE A 112 -0.13 -1.03 11.72
CA PHE A 112 0.54 -2.32 11.67
C PHE A 112 -0.13 -3.39 12.53
N LYS A 113 -0.80 -3.00 13.62
CA LYS A 113 -1.69 -3.87 14.36
C LYS A 113 -2.79 -4.40 13.45
N TRP A 114 -3.46 -3.53 12.70
CA TRP A 114 -4.50 -3.93 11.74
C TRP A 114 -3.94 -4.82 10.63
N LEU A 115 -2.75 -4.53 10.09
CA LEU A 115 -2.10 -5.44 9.12
C LEU A 115 -1.94 -6.86 9.70
N ALA A 116 -1.49 -6.97 10.94
CA ALA A 116 -1.29 -8.25 11.59
C ALA A 116 -2.59 -8.96 12.00
N GLU A 117 -3.65 -8.22 12.34
CA GLU A 117 -4.98 -8.78 12.64
C GLU A 117 -5.68 -9.37 11.40
N HIS A 118 -5.28 -8.93 10.21
CA HIS A 118 -5.86 -9.36 8.93
C HIS A 118 -4.96 -10.30 8.13
N ASP A 119 -3.90 -10.83 8.75
CA ASP A 119 -2.90 -11.69 8.10
C ASP A 119 -2.29 -11.07 6.82
N LEU A 120 -2.12 -9.75 6.80
CA LEU A 120 -1.53 -9.00 5.68
C LEU A 120 0.00 -9.04 5.75
N ASP A 121 0.66 -8.96 4.60
CA ASP A 121 2.12 -9.09 4.52
C ASP A 121 2.86 -7.87 5.06
N GLY A 122 2.52 -6.67 4.57
CA GLY A 122 3.33 -5.50 4.81
C GLY A 122 3.13 -4.37 3.82
N VAL A 123 4.11 -3.46 3.79
CA VAL A 123 4.02 -2.21 3.03
C VAL A 123 5.30 -1.86 2.26
N PHE A 124 5.13 -1.16 1.14
CA PHE A 124 6.15 -0.32 0.54
C PHE A 124 6.02 1.08 1.16
N GLU A 125 6.94 1.43 2.05
CA GLU A 125 7.03 2.74 2.67
C GLU A 125 7.54 3.76 1.66
N GLN A 126 6.65 4.65 1.21
CA GLN A 126 6.93 5.59 0.13
C GLN A 126 7.69 6.82 0.62
N ARG A 127 8.69 7.21 -0.15
CA ARG A 127 9.52 8.39 0.04
C ARG A 127 9.48 9.21 -1.24
N PHE A 128 8.75 10.32 -1.20
CA PHE A 128 8.68 11.26 -2.30
C PHE A 128 9.99 12.05 -2.36
N VAL A 129 10.73 11.95 -3.45
CA VAL A 129 12.06 12.59 -3.59
C VAL A 129 11.97 14.11 -3.46
N THR A 130 10.84 14.70 -3.84
CA THR A 130 10.51 16.12 -3.62
C THR A 130 10.53 16.51 -2.14
N GLU A 131 10.12 15.61 -1.26
CA GLU A 131 9.99 15.83 0.18
C GLU A 131 11.31 15.64 0.95
N LEU A 132 12.32 15.07 0.31
CA LEU A 132 13.64 14.83 0.90
C LEU A 132 14.56 16.06 0.81
N LYS A 133 14.11 17.15 0.19
CA LYS A 133 14.89 18.39 0.00
C LYS A 133 14.74 19.35 1.18
N GLY A 134 13.56 19.44 1.78
CA GLY A 134 13.25 20.38 2.87
C GLY A 134 13.52 19.77 4.25
N ARG A 135 14.11 20.55 5.18
CA ARG A 135 14.48 20.05 6.52
C ARG A 135 13.31 19.49 7.33
N ALA A 136 12.18 20.21 7.37
CA ALA A 136 11.01 19.80 8.15
C ALA A 136 10.33 18.55 7.54
N SER A 137 10.18 18.52 6.20
CA SER A 137 9.59 17.37 5.52
C SER A 137 10.48 16.13 5.60
N LEU A 138 11.80 16.29 5.41
CA LEU A 138 12.76 15.20 5.63
C LEU A 138 12.70 14.65 7.06
N LYS A 139 12.56 15.52 8.07
CA LYS A 139 12.37 15.08 9.46
C LYS A 139 11.09 14.26 9.63
N HIS A 140 9.99 14.68 9.01
CA HIS A 140 8.73 13.94 9.01
C HIS A 140 8.90 12.55 8.40
N PHE A 141 9.35 12.44 7.15
CA PHE A 141 9.50 11.16 6.47
C PHE A 141 10.58 10.26 7.09
N ASN A 142 11.62 10.82 7.74
CA ASN A 142 12.55 10.02 8.53
C ASN A 142 11.89 9.44 9.78
N GLN A 143 10.99 10.18 10.44
CA GLN A 143 10.26 9.69 11.59
C GLN A 143 9.26 8.59 11.18
N VAL A 144 8.54 8.76 10.06
CA VAL A 144 7.64 7.73 9.54
C VAL A 144 8.40 6.43 9.26
N VAL A 145 9.56 6.47 8.63
CA VAL A 145 10.41 5.26 8.44
C VAL A 145 10.79 4.61 9.77
N ARG A 146 11.13 5.39 10.81
CA ARG A 146 11.41 4.81 12.15
C ARG A 146 10.17 4.13 12.72
N ASN A 147 9.00 4.78 12.60
CA ASN A 147 7.74 4.26 13.09
C ASN A 147 7.38 2.95 12.37
N VAL A 148 7.49 2.93 11.05
CA VAL A 148 7.26 1.74 10.20
C VAL A 148 8.21 0.61 10.58
N LYS A 149 9.52 0.89 10.71
CA LYS A 149 10.50 -0.11 11.14
C LYS A 149 10.12 -0.71 12.49
N GLN A 150 9.85 0.14 13.48
CA GLN A 150 9.52 -0.30 14.83
C GLN A 150 8.22 -1.12 14.88
N ALA A 151 7.17 -0.64 14.20
CA ALA A 151 5.90 -1.33 14.15
C ALA A 151 5.97 -2.65 13.36
N SER A 152 6.75 -2.68 12.27
CA SER A 152 7.01 -3.89 11.49
C SER A 152 7.64 -4.98 12.34
N GLU A 153 8.66 -4.66 13.15
CA GLU A 153 9.31 -5.63 14.05
C GLU A 153 8.36 -6.11 15.16
N LYS A 154 7.57 -5.18 15.74
CA LYS A 154 6.59 -5.51 16.80
C LYS A 154 5.49 -6.45 16.32
N TYR A 155 4.97 -6.23 15.10
CA TYR A 155 3.85 -6.98 14.54
C TYR A 155 4.28 -8.05 13.51
N GLU A 156 5.59 -8.24 13.35
CA GLU A 156 6.21 -9.20 12.44
C GLU A 156 5.67 -9.04 11.01
N ARG A 157 5.45 -7.80 10.55
CA ARG A 157 5.11 -7.47 9.16
C ARG A 157 6.38 -7.11 8.41
N VAL A 158 6.37 -7.25 7.09
CA VAL A 158 7.49 -6.83 6.25
C VAL A 158 7.33 -5.39 5.76
N TYR A 159 8.45 -4.72 5.50
CA TYR A 159 8.44 -3.44 4.80
C TYR A 159 9.67 -3.28 3.92
N CYS A 160 9.57 -2.44 2.89
CA CYS A 160 10.73 -1.94 2.15
C CYS A 160 10.50 -0.49 1.74
N ILE A 161 11.58 0.18 1.33
CA ILE A 161 11.53 1.57 0.87
C ILE A 161 11.15 1.63 -0.60
N MET A 162 10.19 2.52 -0.92
CA MET A 162 9.87 2.92 -2.29
C MET A 162 10.15 4.40 -2.49
N TYR A 163 10.98 4.76 -3.46
CA TYR A 163 11.15 6.14 -3.87
C TYR A 163 10.12 6.52 -4.93
N ASP A 164 9.43 7.66 -4.78
CA ASP A 164 8.63 8.26 -5.83
C ASP A 164 9.37 9.47 -6.39
N ILE A 165 9.71 9.41 -7.69
CA ILE A 165 10.48 10.47 -8.35
C ILE A 165 9.60 11.60 -8.92
N SER A 166 8.27 11.52 -8.82
CA SER A 166 7.37 12.51 -9.42
C SER A 166 7.70 13.93 -8.93
N GLY A 167 8.02 14.83 -9.88
CA GLY A 167 8.41 16.21 -9.58
C GLY A 167 9.81 16.38 -8.97
N ALA A 168 10.64 15.34 -8.90
CA ALA A 168 11.95 15.38 -8.26
C ALA A 168 12.95 16.34 -8.93
N GLY A 169 12.86 16.53 -10.25
CA GLY A 169 13.80 17.35 -11.03
C GLY A 169 15.17 16.67 -11.20
N GLU A 170 16.12 17.39 -11.78
CA GLU A 170 17.39 16.83 -12.28
C GLU A 170 18.24 16.11 -11.23
N GLN A 171 18.20 16.53 -9.96
CA GLN A 171 19.00 15.95 -8.86
C GLN A 171 18.39 14.68 -8.23
N TRP A 172 17.38 14.07 -8.88
CA TRP A 172 16.62 12.97 -8.30
C TRP A 172 17.51 11.78 -7.90
N LYS A 173 18.48 11.43 -8.75
CA LYS A 173 19.39 10.30 -8.57
C LYS A 173 20.30 10.49 -7.35
N GLU A 174 20.94 11.65 -7.25
CA GLU A 174 21.86 11.96 -6.14
C GLU A 174 21.11 12.02 -4.80
N ILE A 175 19.86 12.48 -4.81
CA ILE A 175 19.00 12.47 -3.63
C ILE A 175 18.69 11.04 -3.19
N ILE A 176 18.33 10.15 -4.11
CA ILE A 176 18.06 8.73 -3.80
C ILE A 176 19.33 8.06 -3.24
N GLU A 177 20.48 8.20 -3.90
CA GLU A 177 21.72 7.59 -3.44
C GLU A 177 22.13 8.08 -2.04
N ARG A 178 22.01 9.39 -1.78
CA ARG A 178 22.32 9.98 -0.48
C ARG A 178 21.35 9.52 0.60
N ASP A 179 20.05 9.53 0.30
CA ASP A 179 19.02 9.12 1.25
C ASP A 179 19.15 7.64 1.57
N TRP A 180 19.35 6.76 0.58
CA TRP A 180 19.55 5.33 0.81
C TRP A 180 20.75 5.05 1.71
N LYS A 181 21.89 5.73 1.49
CA LYS A 181 23.05 5.64 2.39
C LYS A 181 22.69 6.04 3.82
N TYR A 182 21.94 7.13 4.00
CA TYR A 182 21.47 7.57 5.31
C TYR A 182 20.51 6.56 5.96
N LEU A 183 19.54 6.02 5.22
CA LEU A 183 18.61 5.02 5.73
C LEU A 183 19.34 3.74 6.17
N VAL A 184 20.29 3.27 5.38
CA VAL A 184 21.09 2.06 5.68
C VAL A 184 22.01 2.30 6.88
N ASP A 185 22.73 3.43 6.91
CA ASP A 185 23.77 3.66 7.92
C ASP A 185 23.24 4.22 9.24
N SER A 186 22.27 5.14 9.17
CA SER A 186 21.81 5.92 10.32
C SER A 186 20.44 5.50 10.85
N LEU A 187 19.55 5.03 9.99
CA LEU A 187 18.25 4.46 10.41
C LEU A 187 18.28 2.93 10.51
N GLU A 188 19.37 2.32 10.01
CA GLU A 188 19.59 0.88 10.00
C GLU A 188 18.39 0.11 9.42
N VAL A 189 17.74 0.65 8.38
CA VAL A 189 16.48 0.09 7.87
C VAL A 189 16.63 -1.36 7.43
N THR A 190 17.78 -1.73 6.86
CA THR A 190 18.05 -3.10 6.40
C THR A 190 18.46 -4.05 7.52
N LYS A 191 18.56 -3.59 8.78
CA LYS A 191 18.82 -4.43 9.94
C LYS A 191 17.51 -4.78 10.65
N GLY A 192 17.34 -6.06 10.96
CA GLY A 192 16.17 -6.58 11.67
C GLY A 192 15.57 -7.79 10.96
N LYS A 193 14.38 -8.19 11.38
CA LYS A 193 13.67 -9.33 10.80
C LYS A 193 12.63 -8.90 9.77
N SER A 194 12.29 -7.61 9.72
CA SER A 194 11.16 -7.11 8.94
C SER A 194 11.51 -6.44 7.61
N TYR A 195 12.76 -6.04 7.38
CA TYR A 195 13.11 -5.43 6.09
C TYR A 195 13.02 -6.49 4.98
N LEU A 196 12.21 -6.22 3.97
CA LEU A 196 11.96 -7.14 2.87
C LEU A 196 13.20 -7.24 1.98
N HIS A 197 13.62 -8.47 1.77
CA HIS A 197 14.63 -8.86 0.81
C HIS A 197 13.96 -9.61 -0.34
N HIS A 198 14.66 -9.63 -1.46
CA HIS A 198 14.29 -10.45 -2.60
C HIS A 198 15.57 -10.75 -3.40
N ALA A 199 15.64 -11.91 -4.06
CA ALA A 199 16.83 -12.36 -4.78
C ALA A 199 18.16 -12.24 -3.96
N GLY A 200 18.08 -12.43 -2.64
CA GLY A 200 19.25 -12.41 -1.74
C GLY A 200 19.76 -11.02 -1.33
N ARG A 201 19.06 -9.93 -1.66
CA ARG A 201 19.43 -8.55 -1.31
C ARG A 201 18.25 -7.77 -0.75
N PRO A 202 18.48 -6.66 -0.01
CA PRO A 202 17.41 -5.75 0.39
C PRO A 202 16.63 -5.29 -0.85
N LEU A 203 15.30 -5.27 -0.76
CA LEU A 203 14.44 -4.74 -1.82
C LEU A 203 14.36 -3.21 -1.70
N VAL A 204 14.52 -2.52 -2.81
CA VAL A 204 14.23 -1.09 -2.96
C VAL A 204 13.32 -0.92 -4.17
N ALA A 205 12.30 -0.09 -4.06
CA ALA A 205 11.41 0.24 -5.15
C ALA A 205 11.66 1.67 -5.66
N ILE A 206 11.49 1.88 -6.96
CA ILE A 206 11.56 3.20 -7.58
C ILE A 206 10.34 3.37 -8.50
N TRP A 207 9.46 4.27 -8.12
CA TRP A 207 8.27 4.64 -8.86
C TRP A 207 8.52 5.87 -9.74
N GLY A 208 8.02 5.81 -10.98
CA GLY A 208 8.00 6.91 -11.94
C GLY A 208 8.96 6.72 -13.11
N LEU A 209 9.51 5.53 -13.33
CA LEU A 209 10.52 5.33 -14.37
C LEU A 209 9.90 5.36 -15.78
N GLY A 210 10.39 6.28 -16.62
CA GLY A 210 9.98 6.41 -18.02
C GLY A 210 8.56 6.94 -18.20
N PHE A 211 8.06 7.76 -17.27
CA PHE A 211 6.83 8.51 -17.45
C PHE A 211 7.04 9.81 -18.22
N ASP A 212 6.00 10.24 -18.94
CA ASP A 212 5.99 11.52 -19.66
C ASP A 212 6.12 12.73 -18.72
N HIS A 213 5.73 12.58 -17.44
CA HIS A 213 5.86 13.65 -16.43
C HIS A 213 7.19 13.59 -15.66
N THR A 214 8.08 12.64 -15.97
CA THR A 214 9.40 12.48 -15.35
C THR A 214 10.54 12.64 -16.36
N THR A 215 10.40 13.56 -17.31
CA THR A 215 11.39 13.79 -18.39
C THR A 215 12.79 14.17 -17.90
N PHE A 216 12.92 14.63 -16.65
CA PHE A 216 14.20 14.89 -15.99
C PHE A 216 14.98 13.61 -15.63
N ALA A 217 14.35 12.43 -15.69
CA ALA A 217 14.98 11.14 -15.43
C ALA A 217 15.14 10.40 -16.76
N SER A 218 16.29 10.59 -17.41
CA SER A 218 16.58 9.93 -18.69
C SER A 218 16.76 8.41 -18.54
N ALA A 219 16.68 7.68 -19.66
CA ALA A 219 16.98 6.24 -19.67
C ALA A 219 18.42 5.99 -19.24
N ALA A 220 19.38 6.82 -19.68
CA ALA A 220 20.79 6.72 -19.30
C ALA A 220 21.04 6.95 -17.80
N GLU A 221 20.40 7.96 -17.19
CA GLU A 221 20.53 8.19 -15.75
C GLU A 221 19.86 7.09 -14.92
N THR A 222 18.70 6.61 -15.39
CA THR A 222 18.03 5.46 -14.77
C THR A 222 18.92 4.23 -14.84
N ASP A 223 19.49 3.93 -16.00
CA ASP A 223 20.44 2.82 -16.18
C ASP A 223 21.62 2.91 -15.21
N SER A 224 22.20 4.11 -15.06
CA SER A 224 23.28 4.37 -14.11
C SER A 224 22.85 4.12 -12.66
N LEU A 225 21.63 4.52 -12.27
CA LEU A 225 21.13 4.28 -10.91
C LEU A 225 20.89 2.78 -10.65
N LEU A 226 20.32 2.06 -11.63
CA LEU A 226 20.13 0.61 -11.51
C LEU A 226 21.49 -0.10 -11.36
N ASN A 227 22.48 0.25 -12.19
CA ASN A 227 23.84 -0.29 -12.07
C ASN A 227 24.46 0.02 -10.71
N TRP A 228 24.23 1.23 -10.16
CA TRP A 228 24.69 1.61 -8.83
C TRP A 228 24.15 0.66 -7.76
N PHE A 229 22.83 0.46 -7.70
CA PHE A 229 22.21 -0.46 -6.75
C PHE A 229 22.61 -1.93 -6.99
N HIS A 230 22.79 -2.36 -8.23
CA HIS A 230 23.10 -3.77 -8.51
C HIS A 230 24.57 -4.14 -8.28
N LYS A 231 25.51 -3.23 -8.51
CA LYS A 231 26.93 -3.60 -8.55
C LYS A 231 27.92 -2.50 -8.19
N ASP A 232 27.67 -1.23 -8.53
CA ASP A 232 28.71 -0.20 -8.40
C ASP A 232 28.76 0.41 -6.98
N ALA A 233 27.65 0.39 -6.24
CA ALA A 233 27.65 0.79 -4.84
C ALA A 233 28.46 -0.19 -3.97
N PRO A 234 29.07 0.27 -2.86
CA PRO A 234 29.57 -0.62 -1.82
C PRO A 234 28.52 -1.68 -1.44
N LYS A 235 28.96 -2.92 -1.20
CA LYS A 235 28.07 -4.09 -1.02
C LYS A 235 26.91 -3.88 -0.04
N LYS A 236 27.11 -3.10 1.03
CA LYS A 236 26.08 -2.80 2.03
C LYS A 236 24.92 -1.93 1.51
N TYR A 237 25.09 -1.22 0.40
CA TYR A 237 24.07 -0.40 -0.24
C TYR A 237 23.48 -1.06 -1.49
N GLN A 238 24.00 -2.21 -1.91
CA GLN A 238 23.46 -2.91 -3.07
C GLN A 238 22.07 -3.47 -2.75
N ALA A 239 21.18 -3.44 -3.73
CA ALA A 239 19.78 -3.81 -3.59
C ALA A 239 19.30 -4.62 -4.79
N THR A 240 18.16 -5.27 -4.59
CA THR A 240 17.26 -5.75 -5.64
C THR A 240 16.22 -4.67 -5.88
N ILE A 241 15.86 -4.42 -7.13
CA ILE A 241 15.12 -3.24 -7.54
C ILE A 241 13.78 -3.62 -8.14
N MET A 242 12.71 -3.09 -7.55
CA MET A 242 11.39 -3.05 -8.16
C MET A 242 11.18 -1.71 -8.88
N GLY A 243 10.90 -1.75 -10.18
CA GLY A 243 10.57 -0.56 -10.96
C GLY A 243 9.06 -0.41 -11.11
N GLY A 244 8.54 0.71 -10.65
CA GLY A 244 7.18 1.12 -10.96
C GLY A 244 7.16 1.86 -12.30
N LEU A 245 6.39 1.35 -13.26
CA LEU A 245 6.39 1.80 -14.66
C LEU A 245 4.98 2.20 -15.14
N ASN A 246 4.88 2.82 -16.32
CA ASN A 246 3.60 3.03 -16.97
C ASN A 246 3.02 1.70 -17.46
N ASN A 247 1.70 1.53 -17.52
CA ASN A 247 1.08 0.29 -18.01
C ASN A 247 1.35 -0.01 -19.50
N THR A 248 1.98 0.92 -20.22
CA THR A 248 2.40 0.77 -21.62
C THR A 248 3.90 0.50 -21.77
N TRP A 249 4.63 0.24 -20.67
CA TRP A 249 6.09 0.06 -20.65
C TRP A 249 6.59 -1.00 -21.65
N LEU A 250 5.81 -2.05 -21.89
CA LEU A 250 6.16 -3.12 -22.83
C LEU A 250 6.34 -2.61 -24.27
N HIS A 251 5.65 -1.53 -24.62
CA HIS A 251 5.69 -0.87 -25.92
C HIS A 251 6.43 0.47 -25.89
N HIS A 252 7.23 0.71 -24.84
CA HIS A 252 8.04 1.91 -24.77
C HIS A 252 9.16 1.90 -25.82
N ASN A 253 9.90 2.99 -25.94
CA ASN A 253 10.91 3.15 -27.00
C ASN A 253 12.13 2.23 -26.77
N ASN A 254 12.96 2.10 -27.81
CA ASN A 254 14.15 1.24 -27.78
C ASN A 254 15.22 1.69 -26.77
N GLU A 255 15.18 2.94 -26.31
CA GLU A 255 16.10 3.47 -25.32
C GLU A 255 15.77 2.95 -23.92
N TRP A 256 14.49 2.87 -23.57
CA TRP A 256 14.03 2.43 -22.24
C TRP A 256 13.95 0.91 -22.07
N LYS A 257 13.73 0.16 -23.16
CA LYS A 257 13.56 -1.30 -23.07
C LYS A 257 14.73 -2.01 -22.37
N PRO A 258 16.01 -1.73 -22.70
CA PRO A 258 17.16 -2.33 -22.01
C PRO A 258 17.24 -1.95 -20.53
N VAL A 259 16.79 -0.75 -20.16
CA VAL A 259 16.75 -0.29 -18.77
C VAL A 259 15.73 -1.09 -17.97
N TYR A 260 14.54 -1.32 -18.54
CA TYR A 260 13.52 -2.16 -17.89
C TYR A 260 13.96 -3.61 -17.74
N ASP A 261 14.75 -4.13 -18.67
CA ASP A 261 15.27 -5.51 -18.60
C ASP A 261 16.32 -5.71 -17.50
N LYS A 262 16.81 -4.63 -16.88
CA LYS A 262 17.67 -4.68 -15.70
C LYS A 262 16.90 -4.74 -14.38
N LEU A 263 15.60 -4.41 -14.37
CA LEU A 263 14.81 -4.46 -13.15
C LEU A 263 14.65 -5.91 -12.69
N ASP A 264 14.70 -6.12 -11.37
CA ASP A 264 14.44 -7.44 -10.80
C ASP A 264 12.94 -7.73 -10.72
N VAL A 265 12.15 -6.68 -10.43
CA VAL A 265 10.68 -6.73 -10.38
C VAL A 265 10.10 -5.57 -11.19
N ILE A 266 9.12 -5.85 -12.04
CA ILE A 266 8.34 -4.82 -12.76
C ILE A 266 6.93 -4.73 -12.19
N SER A 267 6.47 -3.51 -11.94
CA SER A 267 5.14 -3.22 -11.43
C SER A 267 4.49 -2.05 -12.16
N PRO A 268 3.70 -2.32 -13.20
CA PRO A 268 3.07 -1.27 -13.99
C PRO A 268 1.85 -0.68 -13.28
N TRP A 269 1.74 0.64 -13.30
CA TRP A 269 0.67 1.38 -12.64
C TRP A 269 -0.66 1.27 -13.38
N SER A 270 -1.70 0.89 -12.66
CA SER A 270 -3.03 0.64 -13.22
C SER A 270 -4.11 1.61 -12.71
N VAL A 271 -3.88 2.33 -11.61
CA VAL A 271 -4.90 3.21 -11.00
C VAL A 271 -5.40 4.24 -12.01
N GLY A 272 -6.72 4.30 -12.16
CA GLY A 272 -7.40 5.23 -13.07
C GLY A 272 -7.34 4.85 -14.55
N ARG A 273 -6.74 3.70 -14.93
CA ARG A 273 -6.71 3.22 -16.33
C ARG A 273 -8.03 2.61 -16.79
N TYR A 274 -8.87 2.20 -15.85
CA TYR A 274 -10.22 1.69 -16.06
C TYR A 274 -11.08 2.04 -14.85
N LYS A 275 -12.40 1.83 -14.94
CA LYS A 275 -13.38 2.25 -13.91
C LYS A 275 -14.42 1.19 -13.54
N ASP A 276 -14.43 0.06 -14.22
CA ASP A 276 -15.45 -0.98 -14.08
C ASP A 276 -14.87 -2.35 -14.42
N HIS A 277 -15.68 -3.40 -14.28
CA HIS A 277 -15.28 -4.79 -14.55
C HIS A 277 -14.86 -5.01 -16.00
N ALA A 278 -15.61 -4.47 -16.97
CA ALA A 278 -15.28 -4.61 -18.39
C ALA A 278 -13.92 -3.97 -18.73
N GLY A 279 -13.62 -2.80 -18.16
CA GLY A 279 -12.32 -2.17 -18.29
C GLY A 279 -11.20 -2.96 -17.61
N ALA A 280 -11.48 -3.57 -16.45
CA ALA A 280 -10.52 -4.44 -15.77
C ALA A 280 -10.25 -5.75 -16.55
N ASP A 281 -11.26 -6.33 -17.19
CA ASP A 281 -11.11 -7.51 -18.07
C ASP A 281 -10.27 -7.17 -19.29
N LYS A 282 -10.57 -6.06 -19.95
CA LYS A 282 -9.76 -5.57 -21.06
C LYS A 282 -8.32 -5.32 -20.62
N PHE A 283 -8.11 -4.67 -19.47
CA PHE A 283 -6.77 -4.39 -18.95
C PHE A 283 -5.97 -5.67 -18.65
N LYS A 284 -6.63 -6.70 -18.11
CA LYS A 284 -6.01 -8.02 -17.92
C LYS A 284 -5.49 -8.56 -19.26
N ASP A 285 -6.32 -8.57 -20.29
CA ASP A 285 -5.99 -9.19 -21.57
C ASP A 285 -4.95 -8.38 -22.36
N THR A 286 -5.00 -7.04 -22.28
CA THR A 286 -4.12 -6.17 -23.07
C THR A 286 -2.84 -5.74 -22.37
N ALA A 287 -2.75 -5.83 -21.03
CA ALA A 287 -1.58 -5.43 -20.27
C ALA A 287 -1.06 -6.56 -19.37
N VAL A 288 -1.87 -7.07 -18.43
CA VAL A 288 -1.39 -8.02 -17.41
C VAL A 288 -0.86 -9.33 -18.01
N VAL A 289 -1.62 -9.95 -18.92
CA VAL A 289 -1.23 -11.21 -19.58
C VAL A 289 0.05 -11.05 -20.43
N PRO A 290 0.15 -10.08 -21.36
CA PRO A 290 1.38 -9.92 -22.14
C PRO A 290 2.58 -9.48 -21.29
N ASP A 291 2.39 -8.63 -20.28
CA ASP A 291 3.46 -8.22 -19.37
C ASP A 291 4.01 -9.42 -18.58
N GLN A 292 3.13 -10.24 -18.02
CA GLN A 292 3.50 -11.45 -17.29
C GLN A 292 4.27 -12.43 -18.19
N ALA A 293 3.82 -12.61 -19.43
CA ALA A 293 4.50 -13.46 -20.40
C ALA A 293 5.90 -12.94 -20.74
N TYR A 294 6.04 -11.63 -20.92
CA TYR A 294 7.32 -10.98 -21.18
C TYR A 294 8.27 -11.14 -19.98
N CYS A 295 7.81 -10.80 -18.78
CA CYS A 295 8.61 -10.86 -17.54
C CYS A 295 9.09 -12.29 -17.29
N LYS A 296 8.20 -13.29 -17.42
CA LYS A 296 8.57 -14.71 -17.31
C LYS A 296 9.63 -15.13 -18.33
N LYS A 297 9.52 -14.71 -19.59
CA LYS A 297 10.52 -15.02 -20.63
C LYS A 297 11.89 -14.43 -20.32
N ASN A 298 11.92 -13.24 -19.74
CA ASN A 298 13.15 -12.50 -19.46
C ASN A 298 13.66 -12.67 -18.02
N LYS A 299 13.02 -13.54 -17.22
CA LYS A 299 13.38 -13.80 -15.81
C LYS A 299 13.31 -12.55 -14.93
N ILE A 300 12.32 -11.72 -15.19
CA ILE A 300 11.96 -10.56 -14.38
C ILE A 300 10.70 -10.94 -13.61
N ASP A 301 10.65 -10.63 -12.33
CA ASP A 301 9.46 -10.86 -11.50
C ASP A 301 8.41 -9.78 -11.79
N TYR A 302 7.12 -10.13 -11.73
CA TYR A 302 6.03 -9.24 -12.11
C TYR A 302 5.04 -9.07 -10.97
N MET A 303 4.72 -7.82 -10.66
CA MET A 303 3.85 -7.43 -9.56
C MET A 303 2.84 -6.38 -10.05
N PRO A 304 1.66 -6.78 -10.58
CA PRO A 304 0.67 -5.82 -11.03
C PRO A 304 0.07 -5.02 -9.87
N VAL A 305 -0.37 -3.81 -10.17
CA VAL A 305 -1.11 -2.92 -9.26
C VAL A 305 -2.60 -3.20 -9.34
N ILE A 306 -3.29 -3.26 -8.20
CA ILE A 306 -4.76 -3.23 -8.07
C ILE A 306 -5.17 -2.16 -7.03
N TRP A 307 -6.42 -1.68 -7.07
CA TRP A 307 -6.90 -0.62 -6.15
C TRP A 307 -8.40 -0.73 -5.85
N PRO A 308 -8.90 -0.10 -4.76
CA PRO A 308 -10.28 -0.34 -4.32
C PRO A 308 -11.35 0.52 -5.00
N GLY A 309 -10.95 1.62 -5.64
CA GLY A 309 -11.78 2.67 -6.20
C GLY A 309 -11.04 4.01 -6.10
N PHE A 310 -11.64 5.10 -6.56
CA PHE A 310 -10.92 6.37 -6.70
C PHE A 310 -11.85 7.58 -6.55
N SER A 311 -11.40 8.58 -5.80
CA SER A 311 -12.07 9.87 -5.70
C SER A 311 -11.12 10.93 -5.14
N TRP A 312 -11.15 12.10 -5.75
CA TRP A 312 -10.26 13.22 -5.44
C TRP A 312 -11.02 14.55 -5.61
N TYR A 313 -12.32 14.53 -5.37
CA TYR A 313 -13.23 15.66 -5.51
C TYR A 313 -12.75 16.85 -4.70
N ASN A 314 -12.48 16.66 -3.41
CA ASN A 314 -11.99 17.71 -2.53
C ASN A 314 -10.56 18.12 -2.90
N LEU A 315 -9.70 17.16 -3.28
CA LEU A 315 -8.34 17.45 -3.79
C LEU A 315 -8.35 18.33 -5.07
N ARG A 316 -9.39 18.21 -5.89
CA ARG A 316 -9.54 18.95 -7.15
C ARG A 316 -10.52 20.12 -7.04
N ASN A 317 -10.90 20.54 -5.84
CA ASN A 317 -11.85 21.65 -5.59
C ASN A 317 -13.18 21.46 -6.35
N GLY A 318 -13.71 20.24 -6.33
CA GLY A 318 -14.98 19.87 -6.98
C GLY A 318 -14.96 19.81 -8.51
N ARG A 319 -13.79 19.94 -9.15
CA ARG A 319 -13.65 19.89 -10.62
C ARG A 319 -13.70 18.48 -11.21
N THR A 320 -13.70 17.46 -10.37
CA THR A 320 -13.77 16.05 -10.78
C THR A 320 -15.02 15.42 -10.18
N PRO A 321 -15.55 14.32 -10.75
CA PRO A 321 -16.70 13.63 -10.18
C PRO A 321 -16.44 13.16 -8.75
N PHE A 322 -17.42 13.31 -7.87
CA PHE A 322 -17.39 12.69 -6.54
C PHE A 322 -17.62 11.18 -6.68
N ASN A 323 -16.84 10.36 -5.97
CA ASN A 323 -16.84 8.90 -6.10
C ASN A 323 -16.57 8.46 -7.57
N GLN A 324 -15.54 9.05 -8.20
CA GLN A 324 -15.26 8.93 -9.64
C GLN A 324 -15.16 7.47 -10.13
N ILE A 325 -14.55 6.59 -9.33
CA ILE A 325 -14.55 5.14 -9.54
C ILE A 325 -15.14 4.50 -8.26
N PRO A 326 -16.43 4.16 -8.26
CA PRO A 326 -17.09 3.53 -7.13
C PRO A 326 -16.43 2.21 -6.73
N ARG A 327 -16.41 1.91 -5.44
CA ARG A 327 -15.83 0.66 -4.94
C ARG A 327 -16.77 -0.54 -5.13
N ASN A 328 -18.06 -0.28 -5.36
CA ASN A 328 -19.14 -1.23 -5.61
C ASN A 328 -19.21 -2.33 -4.54
N GLY A 329 -19.21 -1.94 -3.26
CA GLY A 329 -19.22 -2.87 -2.14
C GLY A 329 -17.96 -3.74 -2.02
N GLY A 330 -16.88 -3.39 -2.75
CA GLY A 330 -15.65 -4.18 -2.86
C GLY A 330 -15.58 -5.05 -4.12
N ASN A 331 -16.64 -5.14 -4.92
CA ASN A 331 -16.63 -5.94 -6.15
C ASN A 331 -15.66 -5.39 -7.19
N PHE A 332 -15.39 -4.08 -7.20
CA PHE A 332 -14.40 -3.50 -8.11
C PHE A 332 -12.98 -3.99 -7.79
N TYR A 333 -12.58 -3.94 -6.52
CA TYR A 333 -11.30 -4.49 -6.04
C TYR A 333 -11.20 -6.00 -6.31
N TRP A 334 -12.24 -6.74 -5.91
CA TRP A 334 -12.22 -8.20 -5.96
C TRP A 334 -12.07 -8.72 -7.39
N HIS A 335 -12.75 -8.09 -8.35
CA HIS A 335 -12.67 -8.46 -9.76
C HIS A 335 -11.25 -8.29 -10.32
N GLN A 336 -10.55 -7.21 -9.95
CA GLN A 336 -9.13 -7.03 -10.31
C GLN A 336 -8.25 -8.12 -9.68
N SER A 337 -8.43 -8.40 -8.39
CA SER A 337 -7.73 -9.47 -7.68
C SER A 337 -7.91 -10.82 -8.40
N TYR A 338 -9.16 -11.18 -8.73
CA TYR A 338 -9.47 -12.38 -9.49
C TYR A 338 -8.76 -12.41 -10.85
N ASN A 339 -8.78 -11.28 -11.58
CA ASN A 339 -8.20 -11.16 -12.91
C ASN A 339 -6.68 -11.32 -12.92
N VAL A 340 -5.97 -10.62 -12.05
CA VAL A 340 -4.50 -10.68 -12.01
C VAL A 340 -4.04 -12.06 -11.57
N ILE A 341 -4.67 -12.66 -10.56
CA ILE A 341 -4.33 -14.01 -10.09
C ILE A 341 -4.64 -15.07 -11.17
N SER A 342 -5.74 -14.91 -11.90
CA SER A 342 -6.08 -15.80 -13.03
C SER A 342 -5.08 -15.68 -14.19
N ALA A 343 -4.37 -14.57 -14.31
CA ALA A 343 -3.26 -14.40 -15.26
C ALA A 343 -1.96 -15.08 -14.79
N GLY A 344 -1.96 -15.73 -13.63
CA GLY A 344 -0.82 -16.49 -13.10
C GLY A 344 0.20 -15.64 -12.34
N VAL A 345 -0.18 -14.46 -11.86
CA VAL A 345 0.68 -13.64 -11.00
C VAL A 345 0.70 -14.20 -9.58
N ASN A 346 1.83 -14.05 -8.89
CA ASN A 346 2.03 -14.53 -7.52
C ASN A 346 2.47 -13.41 -6.56
N MET A 347 2.46 -12.15 -7.01
CA MET A 347 2.77 -10.95 -6.24
C MET A 347 1.76 -9.88 -6.65
N VAL A 348 1.25 -9.10 -5.70
CA VAL A 348 0.27 -8.05 -5.98
C VAL A 348 0.60 -6.80 -5.18
N TYR A 349 0.65 -5.66 -5.85
CA TYR A 349 0.74 -4.35 -5.20
C TYR A 349 -0.65 -3.74 -5.08
N ILE A 350 -0.99 -3.22 -3.90
CA ILE A 350 -2.23 -2.49 -3.68
C ILE A 350 -1.93 -1.00 -3.53
N ALA A 351 -2.55 -0.21 -4.40
CA ALA A 351 -2.61 1.24 -4.26
C ALA A 351 -3.98 1.62 -3.63
N MET A 352 -4.07 2.04 -2.37
CA MET A 352 -3.04 2.28 -1.36
C MET A 352 -3.54 1.89 0.04
N TYR A 353 -2.65 1.89 1.04
CA TYR A 353 -3.06 1.68 2.43
C TYR A 353 -3.80 2.90 3.01
N ASP A 354 -3.18 4.09 2.97
CA ASP A 354 -3.59 5.29 3.71
C ASP A 354 -3.96 6.52 2.86
N GLU A 355 -3.92 6.44 1.52
CA GLU A 355 -4.20 7.55 0.59
C GLU A 355 -5.71 7.89 0.50
N VAL A 356 -6.22 8.58 1.52
CA VAL A 356 -7.62 9.04 1.57
C VAL A 356 -7.90 10.27 0.70
N ASP A 357 -6.85 10.98 0.27
CA ASP A 357 -6.92 12.15 -0.58
C ASP A 357 -7.23 11.85 -2.05
N GLU A 358 -6.79 10.68 -2.53
CA GLU A 358 -7.18 10.13 -3.84
C GLU A 358 -8.19 8.97 -3.75
N GLY A 359 -8.64 8.68 -2.53
CA GLY A 359 -9.71 7.74 -2.24
C GLY A 359 -9.38 6.28 -2.53
N THR A 360 -8.10 5.95 -2.58
CA THR A 360 -7.55 4.60 -2.80
C THR A 360 -7.21 3.88 -1.48
N ALA A 361 -7.31 4.55 -0.33
CA ALA A 361 -7.04 3.96 1.00
C ALA A 361 -7.87 2.69 1.30
N MET A 362 -7.23 1.70 1.92
CA MET A 362 -7.85 0.42 2.31
C MET A 362 -7.78 0.11 3.81
N TYR A 363 -7.16 0.98 4.62
CA TYR A 363 -7.25 0.91 6.07
C TYR A 363 -8.67 1.15 6.61
N LYS A 364 -8.85 1.23 7.94
CA LYS A 364 -10.18 1.40 8.52
C LYS A 364 -10.78 2.78 8.18
N LEU A 365 -11.94 2.76 7.54
CA LEU A 365 -12.65 3.92 7.01
C LEU A 365 -14.03 4.03 7.65
N ALA A 366 -14.60 5.24 7.68
CA ALA A 366 -15.95 5.49 8.19
C ALA A 366 -16.98 4.54 7.52
N PRO A 367 -17.62 3.64 8.28
CA PRO A 367 -18.59 2.70 7.74
C PRO A 367 -19.79 3.39 7.07
N THR A 368 -20.35 4.37 7.77
CA THR A 368 -21.58 5.06 7.36
C THR A 368 -21.43 6.58 7.40
N ALA A 369 -22.44 7.26 6.86
CA ALA A 369 -22.52 8.70 6.93
C ALA A 369 -22.60 9.28 8.35
N ALA A 370 -22.95 8.47 9.36
CA ALA A 370 -22.97 8.89 10.76
C ALA A 370 -21.55 9.03 11.37
N GLU A 371 -20.56 8.33 10.80
CA GLU A 371 -19.18 8.31 11.31
C GLU A 371 -18.24 9.23 10.53
N LYS A 372 -18.79 10.24 9.86
CA LYS A 372 -18.04 11.32 9.19
C LYS A 372 -18.64 12.69 9.53
N PRO A 373 -17.92 13.80 9.30
CA PRO A 373 -18.42 15.13 9.62
C PRO A 373 -19.72 15.50 8.88
N VAL A 374 -20.59 16.25 9.55
CA VAL A 374 -21.81 16.82 8.93
C VAL A 374 -21.49 18.02 8.05
N ASN A 375 -22.40 18.35 7.14
CA ASN A 375 -22.31 19.51 6.22
C ASN A 375 -21.06 19.51 5.32
N ALA A 376 -20.49 18.32 5.05
CA ALA A 376 -19.30 18.15 4.22
C ALA A 376 -19.43 16.97 3.26
N LYS A 377 -18.75 17.06 2.10
CA LYS A 377 -18.72 16.00 1.09
C LYS A 377 -17.55 15.06 1.35
N TYR A 378 -17.79 14.06 2.19
CA TYR A 378 -16.89 12.93 2.42
C TYR A 378 -17.57 11.61 2.08
N LEU A 379 -16.77 10.65 1.62
CA LEU A 379 -17.13 9.26 1.38
C LEU A 379 -17.08 8.46 2.68
N SER A 380 -18.09 7.61 2.86
CA SER A 380 -18.14 6.48 3.78
C SER A 380 -18.18 5.17 2.98
N LEU A 381 -17.94 4.04 3.62
CA LEU A 381 -17.91 2.75 2.94
C LEU A 381 -19.27 2.35 2.35
N ASP A 382 -20.36 2.79 2.96
CA ASP A 382 -21.73 2.59 2.47
C ASP A 382 -22.16 3.47 1.30
N GLN A 383 -21.26 4.31 0.77
CA GLN A 383 -21.56 5.26 -0.31
C GLN A 383 -22.21 4.61 -1.54
N ASP A 384 -21.87 3.35 -1.82
CA ASP A 384 -22.36 2.58 -2.97
C ASP A 384 -23.63 1.77 -2.64
N GLY A 385 -24.29 2.05 -1.52
CA GLY A 385 -25.56 1.43 -1.12
C GLY A 385 -25.41 0.07 -0.42
N THR A 386 -24.20 -0.30 0.00
CA THR A 386 -23.94 -1.55 0.74
C THR A 386 -23.37 -1.23 2.12
N ALA A 387 -24.02 -1.66 3.20
CA ALA A 387 -23.47 -1.50 4.54
C ALA A 387 -22.21 -2.38 4.71
N LEU A 388 -21.10 -1.77 5.12
CA LEU A 388 -19.80 -2.42 5.23
C LEU A 388 -19.14 -2.10 6.57
N PRO A 389 -18.47 -3.05 7.23
CA PRO A 389 -17.68 -2.76 8.43
C PRO A 389 -16.43 -1.93 8.07
N ALA A 390 -15.89 -1.19 9.04
CA ALA A 390 -14.76 -0.27 8.83
C ALA A 390 -13.52 -0.96 8.23
N ASP A 391 -13.31 -2.23 8.56
CA ASP A 391 -12.17 -3.05 8.15
C ASP A 391 -12.41 -3.84 6.85
N TRP A 392 -13.52 -3.61 6.14
CA TRP A 392 -13.94 -4.42 4.99
C TRP A 392 -12.83 -4.60 3.95
N TYR A 393 -12.13 -3.52 3.59
CA TYR A 393 -11.07 -3.55 2.58
C TYR A 393 -9.80 -4.27 3.06
N LEU A 394 -9.50 -4.24 4.36
CA LEU A 394 -8.44 -5.07 4.94
C LEU A 394 -8.78 -6.56 4.84
N ARG A 395 -10.05 -6.94 5.06
CA ARG A 395 -10.51 -8.32 4.89
C ARG A 395 -10.41 -8.80 3.44
N LEU A 396 -10.74 -7.93 2.47
CA LEU A 396 -10.59 -8.25 1.04
C LEU A 396 -9.13 -8.50 0.67
N ALA A 397 -8.22 -7.62 1.10
CA ALA A 397 -6.79 -7.81 0.89
C ALA A 397 -6.26 -9.08 1.59
N GLY A 398 -6.78 -9.42 2.77
CA GLY A 398 -6.48 -10.67 3.47
C GLY A 398 -6.88 -11.89 2.65
N ALA A 399 -8.08 -11.88 2.05
CA ALA A 399 -8.55 -12.94 1.16
C ALA A 399 -7.69 -13.06 -0.11
N THR A 400 -7.34 -11.94 -0.75
CA THR A 400 -6.39 -11.92 -1.87
C THR A 400 -5.04 -12.54 -1.46
N SER A 401 -4.54 -12.20 -0.27
CA SER A 401 -3.30 -12.75 0.28
C SER A 401 -3.38 -14.26 0.51
N GLN A 402 -4.50 -14.80 0.98
CA GLN A 402 -4.66 -16.25 1.14
C GLN A 402 -4.61 -16.98 -0.21
N ILE A 403 -5.19 -16.42 -1.26
CA ILE A 403 -5.15 -16.99 -2.62
C ILE A 403 -3.73 -16.95 -3.17
N VAL A 404 -3.06 -15.78 -3.11
CA VAL A 404 -1.69 -15.60 -3.59
C VAL A 404 -0.70 -16.54 -2.88
N ARG A 405 -0.94 -16.86 -1.60
CA ARG A 405 -0.15 -17.85 -0.83
C ARG A 405 -0.48 -19.31 -1.17
N GLY A 406 -1.51 -19.57 -1.98
CA GLY A 406 -1.98 -20.91 -2.32
C GLY A 406 -2.79 -21.59 -1.21
N LYS A 407 -3.35 -20.82 -0.28
CA LYS A 407 -4.16 -21.31 0.86
C LYS A 407 -5.66 -21.29 0.59
N ALA A 408 -6.10 -20.66 -0.51
CA ALA A 408 -7.49 -20.59 -0.93
C ALA A 408 -7.59 -20.63 -2.47
N PRO A 409 -8.70 -21.15 -3.03
CA PRO A 409 -8.92 -21.11 -4.47
C PRO A 409 -9.23 -19.69 -4.95
N ASN A 410 -8.79 -19.36 -6.16
CA ASN A 410 -9.20 -18.12 -6.81
C ASN A 410 -10.64 -18.25 -7.32
N VAL A 411 -11.55 -17.41 -6.81
CA VAL A 411 -12.99 -17.45 -7.12
C VAL A 411 -13.49 -16.08 -7.54
N ALA A 412 -14.45 -16.03 -8.48
CA ALA A 412 -14.93 -14.78 -9.06
C ALA A 412 -15.77 -13.93 -8.09
N THR A 413 -16.34 -14.53 -7.05
CA THR A 413 -17.17 -13.85 -6.04
C THR A 413 -16.41 -13.66 -4.73
N ILE A 414 -16.67 -12.56 -4.03
CA ILE A 414 -16.04 -12.26 -2.74
C ILE A 414 -16.29 -13.41 -1.72
N PRO A 415 -15.24 -14.07 -1.20
CA PRO A 415 -15.39 -15.20 -0.27
C PRO A 415 -15.55 -14.75 1.19
N VAL A 416 -15.37 -13.46 1.47
CA VAL A 416 -15.45 -12.89 2.81
C VAL A 416 -16.91 -12.60 3.17
N LYS A 417 -17.33 -13.05 4.35
CA LYS A 417 -18.65 -12.68 4.89
C LYS A 417 -18.61 -11.28 5.50
N GLN A 418 -19.62 -10.48 5.20
CA GLN A 418 -19.95 -9.29 5.99
C GLN A 418 -20.41 -9.78 7.37
N LYS A 419 -19.50 -9.87 8.33
CA LYS A 419 -19.84 -10.05 9.73
C LYS A 419 -20.05 -8.66 10.32
N ASN A 420 -21.26 -8.42 10.82
CA ASN A 420 -21.65 -7.21 11.56
C ASN A 420 -20.87 -7.06 12.84
#